data_AF-A0A5U8V8I0-F1
#
_entry.id   AF-A0A5U8V8I0-F1
#
_cell.length_a   1.000
_cell.length_b   1.000
_cell.length_c   1.000
_cell.angle_alpha   90.00
_cell.angle_beta   90.00
_cell.angle_gamma   90.00
#
_symmetry.space_group_name_H-M   'P 1'
#
loop_
_entity.id
_entity.type
_entity.pdbx_description
1 polymer ?
#
loop_
_entity_poly.entity_id
_entity_poly.type
_entity_poly.pdbx_seq_one_letter_code
_entity_poly.pdbx_strand_id
1 'polypeptide(L)'
;FIKAQRIENIKNEKSAIESQANFLLELIKRAAEESAQISQRLDSTFPARLFDSINENISSTSINDRLIGIQRKRELFMKFGIIKSEDTFIPRKFSNATLGKEYSTVLNLYIS
;
A
#
# COMPACT_ATOMS: atom_id res chain seq x y z
N PHE A 1 -49.74 -33.17 25.74
CA PHE A 1 -48.87 -33.79 24.72
C PHE A 1 -48.79 -32.97 23.42
N ILE A 2 -49.90 -32.72 22.70
CA ILE A 2 -49.88 -31.95 21.43
C ILE A 2 -49.29 -30.53 21.56
N LYS A 3 -49.53 -29.84 22.68
CA LYS A 3 -48.94 -28.51 22.96
C LYS A 3 -47.42 -28.54 23.16
N ALA A 4 -46.87 -29.59 23.76
CA ALA A 4 -45.42 -29.72 23.99
C ALA A 4 -44.68 -29.98 22.67
N GLN A 5 -45.27 -30.82 21.81
CA GLN A 5 -44.75 -31.15 20.49
C GLN A 5 -44.73 -29.94 19.54
N ARG A 6 -45.71 -29.03 19.66
CA ARG A 6 -45.73 -27.76 18.91
C ARG A 6 -44.64 -26.78 19.36
N ILE A 7 -44.32 -26.76 20.66
CA ILE A 7 -43.27 -25.89 21.22
C ILE A 7 -41.87 -26.42 20.84
N GLU A 8 -41.69 -27.74 20.79
CA GLU A 8 -40.46 -28.36 20.28
C GLU A 8 -40.24 -28.11 18.78
N ASN A 9 -41.29 -28.11 17.97
CA ASN A 9 -41.17 -27.83 16.54
C ASN A 9 -40.74 -26.38 16.24
N ILE A 10 -41.24 -25.41 17.01
CA ILE A 10 -40.85 -23.98 16.87
C ILE A 10 -39.40 -23.75 17.31
N LYS A 11 -38.86 -24.57 18.22
CA LYS A 11 -37.45 -24.49 18.64
C LYS A 11 -36.47 -25.08 17.63
N ASN A 12 -36.93 -25.97 16.74
CA ASN A 12 -36.09 -26.64 15.74
C ASN A 12 -36.11 -25.97 14.36
N GLU A 13 -37.11 -25.15 14.05
CA GLU A 13 -37.06 -24.27 12.89
C GLU A 13 -36.26 -23.01 13.25
N LYS A 14 -34.98 -22.98 12.88
CA LYS A 14 -34.25 -21.70 12.79
C LYS A 14 -35.12 -20.74 12.02
N SER A 15 -35.50 -19.62 12.65
CA SER A 15 -36.32 -18.60 12.00
C SER A 15 -35.69 -18.24 10.66
N ALA A 16 -36.48 -18.06 9.60
CA ALA A 16 -35.95 -17.63 8.30
C ALA A 16 -35.10 -16.35 8.41
N ILE A 17 -35.34 -15.55 9.45
CA ILE A 17 -34.54 -14.38 9.81
C ILE A 17 -33.15 -14.79 10.32
N GLU A 18 -33.05 -15.81 11.18
CA GLU A 18 -31.77 -16.32 11.68
C GLU A 18 -30.96 -17.02 10.58
N SER A 19 -31.60 -17.76 9.67
CA SER A 19 -30.88 -18.35 8.53
C SER A 19 -30.35 -17.27 7.60
N GLN A 20 -31.13 -16.24 7.30
CA GLN A 20 -30.70 -15.12 6.47
C GLN A 20 -29.61 -14.27 7.14
N ALA A 21 -29.72 -14.06 8.46
CA ALA A 21 -28.69 -13.36 9.24
C ALA A 21 -27.38 -14.13 9.26
N ASN A 22 -27.42 -15.46 9.44
CA ASN A 22 -26.22 -16.30 9.37
C ASN A 22 -25.61 -16.31 7.96
N PHE A 23 -26.43 -16.37 6.92
CA PHE A 23 -25.95 -16.29 5.53
C PHE A 23 -25.26 -14.95 5.24
N LEU A 24 -25.84 -13.84 5.69
CA LEU A 24 -25.21 -12.52 5.59
C LEU A 24 -23.88 -12.47 6.35
N LEU A 25 -23.83 -13.08 7.53
CA LEU A 25 -22.62 -13.13 8.35
C LEU A 25 -21.51 -13.94 7.67
N GLU A 26 -21.83 -15.04 7.00
CA GLU A 26 -20.87 -15.79 6.17
C GLU A 26 -20.36 -14.97 4.98
N LEU A 27 -21.25 -14.24 4.29
CA LEU A 27 -20.84 -13.36 3.19
C LEU A 27 -19.88 -12.26 3.66
N ILE A 28 -20.16 -11.63 4.81
CA ILE A 28 -19.28 -10.61 5.40
C ILE A 28 -17.92 -11.22 5.75
N LYS A 29 -17.89 -12.41 6.35
CA LYS A 29 -16.64 -13.10 6.69
C LYS A 29 -15.82 -13.39 5.43
N ARG A 30 -16.44 -13.93 4.39
CA ARG A 30 -15.75 -14.21 3.12
C ARG A 30 -15.19 -12.94 2.49
N ALA A 31 -15.97 -11.86 2.45
CA ALA A 31 -15.51 -10.58 1.92
C ALA A 31 -14.34 -10.00 2.74
N ALA A 32 -14.35 -10.17 4.06
CA ALA A 32 -13.26 -9.75 4.93
C ALA A 32 -11.98 -10.58 4.68
N GLU A 33 -12.10 -11.90 4.52
CA GLU A 33 -10.98 -12.78 4.18
C GLU A 33 -10.39 -12.43 2.81
N GLU A 34 -11.23 -12.22 1.79
CA GLU A 34 -10.80 -11.79 0.46
C GLU A 34 -10.08 -10.43 0.51
N SER A 35 -10.63 -9.46 1.25
CA SER A 35 -10.00 -8.15 1.44
C SER A 35 -8.63 -8.25 2.14
N ALA A 36 -8.52 -9.11 3.16
CA ALA A 36 -7.26 -9.34 3.84
C ALA A 36 -6.22 -9.99 2.92
N GLN A 37 -6.62 -10.99 2.12
CA GLN A 37 -5.74 -11.62 1.14
C GLN A 37 -5.27 -10.63 0.06
N ILE A 38 -6.17 -9.79 -0.44
CA ILE A 38 -5.83 -8.75 -1.43
C ILE A 38 -4.85 -7.74 -0.82
N SER A 39 -5.11 -7.25 0.40
CA SER A 39 -4.22 -6.32 1.09
C SER A 39 -2.83 -6.93 1.29
N GLN A 40 -2.76 -8.17 1.78
CA GLN A 40 -1.49 -8.87 1.97
C GLN A 40 -0.73 -9.04 0.65
N ARG A 41 -1.42 -9.38 -0.45
CA ARG A 41 -0.80 -9.47 -1.78
C ARG A 41 -0.30 -8.12 -2.27
N LEU A 42 -1.05 -7.04 -2.05
CA LEU A 42 -0.65 -5.70 -2.43
C LEU A 42 0.58 -5.23 -1.64
N ASP A 43 0.63 -5.55 -0.35
CA ASP A 43 1.77 -5.25 0.52
C ASP A 43 3.00 -6.08 0.13
N SER A 44 2.85 -7.38 -0.15
CA SER A 44 3.96 -8.25 -0.53
C SER A 44 4.55 -7.94 -1.91
N THR A 45 3.77 -7.29 -2.78
CA THR A 45 4.18 -6.91 -4.13
C THR A 45 4.62 -5.44 -4.23
N PHE A 46 4.49 -4.68 -3.14
CA PHE A 46 5.20 -3.41 -3.00
C PHE A 46 6.65 -3.69 -2.58
N PRO A 47 7.68 -3.04 -3.14
CA PRO A 47 7.68 -1.92 -4.11
C PRO A 47 7.63 -2.32 -5.60
N ALA A 48 7.75 -3.60 -5.97
CA ALA A 48 7.86 -4.03 -7.38
C ALA A 48 6.74 -3.48 -8.27
N ARG A 49 5.48 -3.50 -7.79
CA ARG A 49 4.32 -2.91 -8.49
C ARG A 49 4.47 -1.42 -8.84
N LEU A 50 5.22 -0.67 -8.05
CA LEU A 50 5.48 0.75 -8.32
C LEU A 50 6.29 0.90 -9.61
N PHE A 51 7.30 0.05 -9.79
CA PHE A 51 8.20 0.06 -10.93
C PHE A 51 7.59 -0.63 -12.16
N ASP A 52 6.80 -1.70 -11.97
CA ASP A 52 6.03 -2.34 -13.07
C ASP A 52 5.08 -1.37 -13.77
N SER A 53 4.51 -0.40 -13.03
CA SER A 53 3.59 0.59 -13.61
C SER A 53 4.29 1.63 -14.49
N ILE A 54 5.63 1.70 -14.43
CA ILE A 54 6.43 2.67 -15.16
C ILE A 54 7.08 1.94 -16.34
N ASN A 55 6.54 2.12 -17.55
CA ASN A 55 7.05 1.55 -18.81
C ASN A 55 8.40 2.14 -19.27
N GLU A 56 9.19 2.72 -18.36
CA GLU A 56 10.51 3.27 -18.66
C GLU A 56 11.58 2.29 -18.16
N ASN A 57 12.70 2.16 -18.88
CA ASN A 57 13.88 1.46 -18.36
C ASN A 57 14.47 2.28 -17.19
N ILE A 58 13.92 2.08 -16.01
CA ILE A 58 14.41 2.69 -14.78
C ILE A 58 15.69 1.96 -14.39
N SER A 59 16.73 2.73 -14.11
CA SER A 59 17.96 2.23 -13.48
C SER A 59 18.19 3.00 -12.19
N SER A 60 18.91 2.41 -11.25
CA SER A 60 19.33 3.13 -10.04
C SER A 60 20.12 4.41 -10.38
N THR A 61 20.88 4.40 -11.48
CA THR A 61 21.55 5.59 -12.00
C THR A 61 20.55 6.65 -12.49
N SER A 62 19.52 6.29 -13.25
CA SER A 62 18.54 7.25 -13.77
C SER A 62 17.69 7.88 -12.65
N ILE A 63 17.35 7.11 -11.61
CA ILE A 63 16.70 7.63 -10.40
C ILE A 63 17.59 8.65 -9.71
N ASN A 64 18.87 8.32 -9.50
CA ASN A 64 19.80 9.21 -8.82
C ASN A 64 19.99 10.52 -9.59
N ASP A 65 20.15 10.43 -10.91
CA ASP A 65 20.27 11.61 -11.78
C ASP A 65 19.02 12.49 -11.73
N ARG A 66 17.83 11.88 -11.67
CA ARG A 66 16.56 12.61 -11.57
C ARG A 66 16.41 13.31 -10.22
N LEU A 67 16.80 12.66 -9.12
CA LEU A 67 16.81 13.26 -7.79
C LEU A 67 17.78 14.44 -7.71
N ILE A 68 18.99 14.29 -8.26
CA ILE A 68 19.97 15.38 -8.36
C ILE A 68 19.40 16.53 -9.21
N GLY A 69 18.74 16.23 -10.33
CA GLY A 69 18.11 17.22 -11.18
C GLY A 69 17.01 18.02 -10.47
N ILE A 70 16.16 17.35 -9.69
CA ILE A 70 15.11 17.99 -8.87
C ILE A 70 15.73 18.89 -7.81
N GLN A 71 16.78 18.42 -7.13
CA GLN A 71 17.49 19.21 -6.13
C GLN A 71 18.11 20.48 -6.74
N ARG A 72 18.74 20.38 -7.92
CA ARG A 72 19.27 21.55 -8.64
C ARG A 72 18.17 22.55 -9.02
N LYS A 73 17.02 22.07 -9.51
CA LYS A 73 15.86 22.93 -9.80
C LYS A 73 15.37 23.65 -8.56
N ARG A 74 15.31 22.95 -7.42
CA ARG A 74 14.96 23.55 -6.14
C ARG A 74 15.96 24.61 -5.71
N GLU A 75 17.26 24.35 -5.82
CA GLU A 75 18.32 25.33 -5.53
C GLU A 75 18.17 26.59 -6.38
N LEU A 76 17.81 26.44 -7.66
CA LEU A 76 17.48 27.57 -8.52
C LEU A 76 16.27 28.34 -8.00
N PHE A 77 15.18 27.65 -7.64
CA PHE A 77 13.99 28.31 -7.09
C PHE A 77 14.23 28.99 -5.74
N MET A 78 15.09 28.43 -4.88
CA MET A 78 15.54 29.08 -3.65
C MET A 78 16.40 30.31 -3.96
N LYS A 79 17.32 30.21 -4.94
CA LYS A 79 18.17 31.33 -5.38
C LYS A 79 17.33 32.50 -5.91
N PHE A 80 16.25 32.22 -6.61
CA PHE A 80 15.33 33.24 -7.11
C PHE A 80 14.24 33.65 -6.11
N GLY A 81 14.30 33.17 -4.87
CA GLY A 81 13.34 33.53 -3.81
C GLY A 81 11.91 33.04 -4.03
N ILE A 82 11.70 32.10 -4.96
CA ILE A 82 10.39 31.50 -5.26
C ILE A 82 10.00 30.52 -4.13
N ILE A 83 10.98 29.86 -3.53
CA ILE A 83 10.79 28.92 -2.41
C ILE A 83 11.58 29.42 -1.21
N LYS A 84 10.96 29.44 -0.03
CA LYS A 84 11.61 29.82 1.23
C LYS A 84 12.60 28.74 1.67
N SER A 85 13.76 29.16 2.16
CA SER A 85 14.86 28.28 2.61
C SER A 85 14.69 27.75 4.04
N GLU A 86 13.53 27.96 4.67
CA GLU A 86 13.29 27.69 6.09
C GLU A 86 13.00 26.22 6.43
N ASP A 87 13.05 25.29 5.48
CA ASP A 87 12.96 23.85 5.77
C ASP A 87 14.23 23.36 6.50
N THR A 88 14.26 23.53 7.82
CA THR A 88 15.31 23.07 8.73
C THR A 88 15.50 21.55 8.76
N PHE A 89 14.61 20.79 8.13
CA PHE A 89 14.61 19.33 8.10
C PHE A 89 15.41 18.72 6.95
N ILE A 90 15.90 19.51 5.98
CA ILE A 90 16.50 18.95 4.77
C ILE A 90 18.00 19.31 4.71
N PRO A 91 18.91 18.32 4.63
CA PRO A 91 20.34 18.57 4.56
C PRO A 91 20.69 19.50 3.38
N ARG A 92 21.35 20.63 3.67
CA ARG A 92 21.72 21.65 2.66
C ARG A 92 22.80 21.19 1.68
N LYS A 93 23.42 20.02 1.91
CA LYS A 93 24.48 19.48 1.05
C LYS A 93 24.25 17.98 0.83
N PHE A 94 23.63 17.65 -0.30
CA PHE A 94 23.88 16.37 -0.98
C PHE A 94 25.02 16.59 -1.98
N SER A 95 26.17 17.11 -1.52
CA SER A 95 27.35 17.22 -2.36
C SER A 95 27.92 15.81 -2.54
N ASN A 96 27.64 15.20 -3.68
CA ASN A 96 28.14 13.88 -4.10
C ASN A 96 27.52 12.70 -3.33
N ALA A 97 26.22 12.74 -3.03
CA ALA A 97 25.51 11.58 -2.51
C ALA A 97 25.36 10.54 -3.63
N THR A 98 26.40 9.74 -3.83
CA THR A 98 26.23 8.44 -4.47
C THR A 98 25.35 7.61 -3.57
N LEU A 99 24.33 6.97 -4.15
CA LEU A 99 23.47 6.04 -3.42
C LEU A 99 24.39 5.00 -2.75
N GLY A 100 24.36 4.91 -1.43
CA GLY A 100 25.21 3.97 -0.70
C GLY A 100 25.04 2.56 -1.27
N LYS A 101 26.14 1.81 -1.40
CA LYS A 101 26.16 0.52 -2.11
C LYS A 101 25.03 -0.41 -1.65
N GLU A 102 24.77 -0.45 -0.34
CA GLU A 102 23.70 -1.25 0.27
C GLU A 102 22.31 -0.86 -0.23
N TYR A 103 22.01 0.44 -0.27
CA TYR A 103 20.75 0.97 -0.78
C TYR A 103 20.60 0.77 -2.30
N SER A 104 21.71 0.83 -3.04
CA SER A 104 21.70 0.55 -4.48
C SER A 104 21.38 -0.91 -4.80
N THR A 105 21.89 -1.85 -4.00
CA THR A 105 21.60 -3.28 -4.13
C THR A 105 20.13 -3.57 -3.87
N VAL A 106 19.58 -3.01 -2.79
CA VAL A 106 18.16 -3.17 -2.45
C VAL A 106 17.27 -2.56 -3.53
N LEU A 107 17.59 -1.36 -4.01
CA LEU A 107 16.85 -0.68 -5.06
C LEU A 107 16.88 -1.48 -6.38
N ASN A 108 18.04 -2.01 -6.77
CA ASN A 108 18.18 -2.84 -7.97
C ASN A 108 17.37 -4.14 -7.87
N LEU A 109 17.16 -4.71 -6.68
CA LEU A 109 16.34 -5.91 -6.49
C LEU A 109 14.87 -5.68 -6.87
N TYR A 110 14.37 -4.46 -6.75
CA TYR A 110 12.97 -4.11 -7.01
C TYR A 110 12.72 -3.50 -8.39
N ILE A 111 13.79 -3.09 -9.09
CA ILE A 111 13.72 -2.44 -10.41
C ILE A 111 14.09 -3.40 -11.55
N SER A 112 14.79 -4.51 -11.25
CA SER A 112 15.22 -5.50 -12.26
C SER A 112 14.09 -6.38 -12.75
#